data_AF-A0A2T6ZM61-F1
#
_entry.id   AF-A0A2T6ZM61-F1
#
_cell.length_a   1.000
_cell.length_b   1.000
_cell.length_c   1.000
_cell.angle_alpha   90.00
_cell.angle_beta   90.00
_cell.angle_gamma   90.00
#
_symmetry.space_group_name_H-M   'P 1'
#
loop_
_entity.id
_entity.type
_entity.pdbx_description
1 polymer ?
#
loop_
_entity_poly.entity_id
_entity_poly.type
_entity_poly.pdbx_seq_one_letter_code
_entity_poly.pdbx_strand_id
1 'polypeptide(L)'
;HKLWLEASPCAKKLYSWDGSFQQYTIGKAAHVARIPKGAPLNVIALILCAGITVCTRLPIVPTKLIIVAIVGAGGGPSSLAVQYANAINTGSETQEMFLNTLGAEEFVDFAKGDVVATVKSVAEGLGAHAATLLSVSEKPSQQAAEIDIP
;
A
#
# COMPACT_ATOMS: atom_id res chain seq x y z
N HIS A 1 27.42 -22.05 12.00
CA HIS A 1 27.46 -22.84 10.74
C HIS A 1 27.17 -21.93 9.56
N LYS A 2 28.21 -21.46 8.87
CA LYS A 2 28.11 -20.73 7.59
C LYS A 2 28.23 -21.76 6.47
N LEU A 3 27.15 -22.02 5.75
CA LEU A 3 27.17 -22.82 4.53
C LEU A 3 27.45 -21.86 3.37
N TRP A 4 28.61 -22.04 2.74
CA TRP A 4 29.04 -21.32 1.54
C TRP A 4 28.36 -21.92 0.30
N LEU A 5 27.74 -21.07 -0.51
CA LEU A 5 27.44 -21.33 -1.93
C LEU A 5 27.75 -20.05 -2.70
N GLU A 6 28.53 -20.19 -3.77
CA GLU A 6 29.05 -19.10 -4.58
C GLU A 6 27.92 -18.27 -5.21
N ALA A 7 27.92 -16.96 -4.94
CA ALA A 7 27.03 -16.01 -5.57
C ALA A 7 27.58 -15.64 -6.96
N SER A 8 26.74 -15.75 -7.99
CA SER A 8 27.07 -15.38 -9.36
C SER A 8 26.96 -13.85 -9.58
N PRO A 9 27.71 -13.27 -10.54
CA PRO A 9 28.00 -11.82 -10.55
C PRO A 9 26.85 -10.89 -10.97
N CYS A 10 25.64 -11.41 -11.17
CA CYS A 10 24.54 -10.66 -11.80
C CYS A 10 23.50 -10.13 -10.80
N ALA A 11 23.65 -10.37 -9.50
CA ALA A 11 22.71 -9.86 -8.50
C ALA A 11 22.87 -8.34 -8.31
N LYS A 12 21.85 -7.56 -8.70
CA LYS A 12 21.75 -6.15 -8.31
C LYS A 12 21.74 -6.08 -6.78
N LYS A 13 22.82 -5.55 -6.20
CA LYS A 13 22.99 -5.39 -4.75
C LYS A 13 21.93 -4.45 -4.19
N LEU A 14 21.09 -4.96 -3.30
CA LEU A 14 20.19 -4.14 -2.49
C LEU A 14 20.79 -4.11 -1.08
N TYR A 15 21.59 -3.08 -0.79
CA TYR A 15 22.21 -2.83 0.51
C TYR A 15 23.13 -3.97 1.02
N SER A 16 24.41 -3.94 0.63
CA SER A 16 25.48 -4.85 1.08
C SER A 16 25.28 -6.37 0.83
N TRP A 17 24.12 -6.80 0.32
CA TRP A 17 23.73 -8.20 0.09
C TRP A 17 23.07 -8.39 -1.28
N ASP A 18 23.12 -9.62 -1.78
CA ASP A 18 22.53 -10.01 -3.06
C ASP A 18 20.99 -10.10 -2.97
N GLY A 19 20.30 -9.59 -4.00
CA GLY A 19 18.84 -9.59 -4.07
C GLY A 19 18.20 -10.97 -4.34
N SER A 20 16.89 -10.97 -4.61
CA SER A 20 16.11 -12.18 -4.89
C SER A 20 15.97 -12.53 -6.38
N PHE A 21 16.56 -11.75 -7.29
CA PHE A 21 16.52 -11.98 -8.75
C PHE A 21 17.51 -13.08 -9.19
N GLN A 22 17.43 -14.23 -8.53
CA GLN A 22 18.32 -15.38 -8.71
C GLN A 22 17.63 -16.65 -8.20
N GLN A 23 18.13 -17.82 -8.60
CA GLN A 23 17.53 -19.11 -8.20
C GLN A 23 17.69 -19.39 -6.70
N TYR A 24 18.74 -18.83 -6.07
CA TYR A 24 19.06 -19.03 -4.66
C TYR A 24 19.55 -17.72 -4.06
N THR A 25 19.12 -17.39 -2.83
CA THR A 25 19.61 -16.23 -2.09
C THR A 25 19.86 -16.59 -0.63
N ILE A 26 20.84 -15.96 -0.01
CA ILE A 26 21.18 -16.17 1.40
C ILE A 26 20.40 -15.17 2.25
N GLY A 27 19.48 -15.67 3.06
CA GLY A 27 18.67 -14.87 3.99
C GLY A 27 19.00 -15.17 5.45
N LYS A 28 18.95 -14.14 6.31
CA LYS A 28 18.94 -14.35 7.77
C LYS A 28 17.60 -14.99 8.16
N ALA A 29 17.63 -16.08 8.92
CA ALA A 29 16.42 -16.79 9.34
C ALA A 29 15.40 -15.89 10.05
N ALA A 30 15.84 -14.87 10.79
CA ALA A 30 14.98 -13.88 11.44
C ALA A 30 14.18 -13.00 10.46
N HIS A 31 14.60 -12.89 9.19
CA HIS A 31 13.95 -12.09 8.16
C HIS A 31 13.18 -12.95 7.14
N VAL A 32 13.10 -14.26 7.35
CA VAL A 32 12.35 -15.17 6.47
C VAL A 32 10.96 -15.39 7.07
N ALA A 33 9.93 -14.92 6.36
CA ALA A 33 8.54 -15.16 6.74
C ALA A 33 8.16 -16.62 6.49
N ARG A 34 7.42 -17.24 7.42
CA ARG A 34 6.83 -18.57 7.21
C ARG A 34 5.62 -18.44 6.30
N ILE A 35 5.68 -19.08 5.13
CA ILE A 35 4.58 -19.09 4.16
C ILE A 35 3.60 -20.23 4.52
N PRO A 36 2.28 -19.96 4.62
CA PRO A 36 1.27 -20.99 4.85
C PRO A 36 1.28 -22.05 3.74
N LYS A 37 1.07 -23.32 4.12
CA LYS A 37 0.99 -24.41 3.13
C LYS A 37 -0.25 -24.21 2.24
N GLY A 38 -0.05 -24.30 0.93
CA GLY A 38 -1.14 -24.16 -0.07
C GLY A 38 -1.43 -22.73 -0.51
N ALA A 39 -0.76 -21.72 0.06
CA ALA A 39 -0.90 -20.35 -0.41
C ALA A 39 -0.18 -20.15 -1.76
N PRO A 40 -0.83 -19.51 -2.76
CA PRO A 40 -0.22 -19.28 -4.06
C PRO A 40 0.90 -18.24 -3.96
N LEU A 41 2.12 -18.61 -4.35
CA LEU A 41 3.33 -17.81 -4.12
C LEU A 41 3.32 -16.46 -4.85
N ASN A 42 2.63 -16.37 -6.00
CA ASN A 42 2.46 -15.12 -6.74
C ASN A 42 1.70 -14.05 -5.94
N VAL A 43 0.73 -14.46 -5.13
CA VAL A 43 -0.02 -13.54 -4.24
C VAL A 43 0.82 -13.19 -3.01
N ILE A 44 1.49 -14.18 -2.42
CA ILE A 44 2.33 -13.99 -1.23
C ILE A 44 3.49 -13.03 -1.51
N ALA A 45 4.10 -13.10 -2.69
CA ALA A 45 5.18 -12.17 -3.08
C ALA A 45 4.73 -10.70 -3.02
N LEU A 46 3.50 -10.40 -3.45
CA LEU A 46 2.94 -9.05 -3.41
C LEU A 46 2.64 -8.61 -1.97
N ILE A 47 2.13 -9.52 -1.13
CA ILE A 47 1.86 -9.25 0.29
C ILE A 47 3.16 -8.93 1.06
N LEU A 48 4.25 -9.66 0.79
CA LEU A 48 5.52 -9.48 1.49
C LEU A 48 6.22 -8.13 1.19
N CYS A 49 5.84 -7.45 0.11
CA CYS A 49 6.41 -6.16 -0.28
C CYS A 49 5.41 -5.01 -0.06
N ALA A 50 4.38 -4.94 -0.91
CA ALA A 50 3.39 -3.88 -0.86
C ALA A 50 2.42 -4.08 0.32
N GLY A 51 2.00 -5.32 0.57
CA GLY A 51 1.03 -5.61 1.63
C GLY A 51 1.52 -5.25 3.03
N ILE A 52 2.77 -5.62 3.38
CA ILE A 52 3.33 -5.29 4.68
C ILE A 52 3.53 -3.78 4.85
N THR A 53 3.94 -3.08 3.79
CA THR A 53 4.10 -1.61 3.79
C THR A 53 2.78 -0.91 4.08
N VAL A 54 1.69 -1.38 3.49
CA VAL A 54 0.35 -0.84 3.74
C VAL A 54 -0.13 -1.18 5.15
N CYS A 55 0.06 -2.43 5.57
CA CYS A 55 -0.38 -2.91 6.89
C CYS A 55 0.29 -2.14 8.04
N THR A 56 1.56 -1.76 7.90
CA THR A 56 2.26 -0.94 8.91
C THR A 56 1.89 0.54 8.86
N ARG A 57 1.39 1.03 7.72
CA ARG A 57 0.98 2.44 7.56
C ARG A 57 -0.46 2.68 8.01
N LEU A 58 -1.32 1.68 7.88
CA LEU A 58 -2.70 1.76 8.32
C LEU A 58 -2.78 1.76 9.85
N PRO A 59 -3.66 2.58 10.45
CA PRO A 59 -3.85 2.60 11.88
C PRO A 59 -4.41 1.25 12.37
N ILE A 60 -3.87 0.74 13.47
CA ILE A 60 -4.29 -0.53 14.10
C ILE A 60 -5.54 -0.28 14.94
N VAL A 61 -6.63 0.15 14.31
CA VAL A 61 -7.91 0.33 14.98
C VAL A 61 -8.96 -0.62 14.38
N PRO A 62 -9.57 -1.49 15.19
CA PRO A 62 -10.57 -2.44 14.73
C PRO A 62 -11.92 -1.74 14.62
N THR A 63 -12.08 -0.78 13.71
CA THR A 63 -13.35 -0.07 13.57
C THR A 63 -13.68 0.20 12.11
N LYS A 64 -14.85 -0.29 11.69
CA LYS A 64 -15.55 0.16 10.47
C LYS A 64 -15.94 1.64 10.50
N LEU A 65 -15.78 2.30 11.65
CA LEU A 65 -16.12 3.70 11.89
C LEU A 65 -15.02 4.70 11.50
N ILE A 66 -13.82 4.23 11.16
CA ILE A 66 -12.73 5.13 10.73
C ILE A 66 -12.59 5.10 9.21
N ILE A 67 -12.70 6.29 8.61
CA ILE A 67 -12.44 6.49 7.18
C ILE A 67 -10.96 6.83 7.02
N VAL A 68 -10.25 6.02 6.24
CA VAL A 68 -8.85 6.26 5.86
C VAL A 68 -8.79 6.84 4.46
N ALA A 69 -8.11 7.98 4.29
CA ALA A 69 -7.84 8.52 2.97
C ALA A 69 -6.55 7.93 2.41
N ILE A 70 -6.65 7.20 1.29
CA ILE A 70 -5.49 6.73 0.54
C ILE A 70 -5.21 7.76 -0.55
N VAL A 71 -4.09 8.46 -0.39
CA VAL A 71 -3.73 9.58 -1.24
C VAL A 71 -2.71 9.14 -2.29
N GLY A 72 -3.12 9.24 -3.55
CA GLY A 72 -2.21 9.24 -4.69
C GLY A 72 -1.95 7.87 -5.32
N ALA A 73 -2.96 7.01 -5.36
CA ALA A 73 -2.73 5.64 -5.74
C ALA A 73 -3.94 5.00 -6.45
N GLY A 74 -3.91 5.05 -7.78
CA GLY A 74 -4.70 4.15 -8.63
C GLY A 74 -4.01 2.80 -8.92
N GLY A 75 -2.96 2.43 -8.15
CA GLY A 75 -2.05 1.35 -8.48
C GLY A 75 -2.09 0.13 -7.54
N GLY A 76 -1.10 -0.75 -7.66
CA GLY A 76 -1.04 -2.02 -6.93
C GLY A 76 -1.02 -1.95 -5.39
N PRO A 77 -0.28 -1.01 -4.75
CA PRO A 77 -0.28 -0.93 -3.28
C PRO A 77 -1.61 -0.43 -2.70
N SER A 78 -2.29 0.51 -3.36
CA SER A 78 -3.58 1.01 -2.86
C SER A 78 -4.72 0.03 -3.02
N SER A 79 -4.66 -0.85 -4.03
CA SER A 79 -5.65 -1.92 -4.14
C SER A 79 -5.61 -2.87 -2.95
N LEU A 80 -4.46 -3.06 -2.29
CA LEU A 80 -4.35 -3.77 -1.01
C LEU A 80 -4.85 -2.92 0.16
N ALA A 81 -4.59 -1.62 0.16
CA ALA A 81 -5.01 -0.72 1.23
C ALA A 81 -6.54 -0.64 1.36
N VAL A 82 -7.26 -0.56 0.23
CA VAL A 82 -8.73 -0.60 0.21
C VAL A 82 -9.28 -1.95 0.68
N GLN A 83 -8.55 -3.06 0.45
CA GLN A 83 -8.95 -4.36 0.96
C GLN A 83 -8.70 -4.54 2.47
N TYR A 84 -7.78 -3.77 3.06
CA TYR A 84 -7.43 -3.88 4.48
C TYR A 84 -8.21 -2.92 5.38
N ALA A 85 -8.67 -1.79 4.87
CA ALA A 85 -9.38 -0.78 5.65
C ALA A 85 -10.54 -0.18 4.85
N ASN A 86 -11.53 0.36 5.56
CA ASN A 86 -12.55 1.16 4.92
C ASN A 86 -11.93 2.49 4.48
N ALA A 87 -11.80 2.68 3.17
CA ALA A 87 -10.95 3.73 2.63
C ALA A 87 -11.57 4.47 1.45
N ILE A 88 -11.32 5.77 1.43
CA ILE A 88 -11.52 6.61 0.26
C ILE A 88 -10.21 6.60 -0.52
N ASN A 89 -10.27 6.15 -1.77
CA ASN A 89 -9.08 6.11 -2.60
C ASN A 89 -9.06 7.27 -3.60
N THR A 90 -7.87 7.66 -4.02
CA THR A 90 -7.68 8.78 -4.94
C THR A 90 -6.69 8.38 -6.02
N GLY A 91 -7.01 8.67 -7.28
CA GLY A 91 -6.20 8.21 -8.43
C GLY A 91 -6.83 8.55 -9.77
N SER A 92 -6.16 8.19 -10.86
CA SER A 92 -6.71 8.30 -12.21
C SER A 92 -7.02 6.92 -12.78
N GLU A 93 -7.99 6.85 -13.69
CA GLU A 93 -8.23 5.72 -14.63
C GLU A 93 -8.66 4.36 -14.03
N THR A 94 -8.66 4.20 -12.70
CA THR A 94 -8.96 2.91 -12.04
C THR A 94 -10.21 2.92 -11.16
N GLN A 95 -10.99 4.00 -11.23
CA GLN A 95 -12.18 4.24 -10.41
C GLN A 95 -13.15 3.05 -10.35
N GLU A 96 -13.48 2.47 -11.50
CA GLU A 96 -14.47 1.38 -11.59
C GLU A 96 -14.01 0.13 -10.84
N MET A 97 -12.72 -0.22 -10.93
CA MET A 97 -12.16 -1.35 -10.20
C MET A 97 -12.20 -1.12 -8.69
N PHE A 98 -11.87 0.08 -8.24
CA PHE A 98 -11.85 0.40 -6.81
C PHE A 98 -13.24 0.40 -6.19
N LEU A 99 -14.23 0.98 -6.87
CA LEU A 99 -15.61 1.03 -6.38
C LEU A 99 -16.32 -0.31 -6.51
N ASN A 100 -16.27 -0.95 -7.68
CA ASN A 100 -17.11 -2.13 -7.96
C ASN A 100 -16.47 -3.46 -7.54
N THR A 101 -15.14 -3.55 -7.55
CA THR A 101 -14.44 -4.83 -7.30
C THR A 101 -13.76 -4.87 -5.93
N LEU A 102 -13.09 -3.79 -5.54
CA LEU A 102 -12.29 -3.76 -4.32
C LEU A 102 -13.07 -3.26 -3.10
N GLY A 103 -14.20 -2.56 -3.31
CA GLY A 103 -15.08 -2.09 -2.24
C GLY A 103 -14.59 -0.79 -1.56
N ALA A 104 -13.95 0.11 -2.32
CA ALA A 104 -13.70 1.47 -1.84
C ALA A 104 -15.03 2.19 -1.60
N GLU A 105 -15.14 2.94 -0.50
CA GLU A 105 -16.36 3.67 -0.17
C GLU A 105 -16.60 4.84 -1.13
N GLU A 106 -15.52 5.53 -1.50
CA GLU A 106 -15.53 6.57 -2.52
C GLU A 106 -14.19 6.54 -3.27
N PHE A 107 -14.20 6.96 -4.54
CA PHE A 107 -13.01 7.13 -5.34
C PHE A 107 -12.99 8.52 -5.96
N VAL A 108 -11.93 9.29 -5.70
CA VAL A 108 -11.80 10.67 -6.20
C VAL A 108 -10.68 10.78 -7.24
N ASP A 109 -11.03 11.27 -8.41
CA ASP A 109 -10.08 11.51 -9.49
C ASP A 109 -9.42 12.90 -9.35
N PHE A 110 -8.11 12.91 -9.12
CA PHE A 110 -7.31 14.14 -9.01
C PHE A 110 -7.41 15.05 -10.24
N ALA A 111 -7.68 14.48 -11.43
CA ALA A 111 -7.77 15.24 -12.66
C ALA A 111 -9.12 15.95 -12.82
N LYS A 112 -10.15 15.53 -12.07
CA LYS A 112 -11.54 15.97 -12.28
C LYS A 112 -12.11 16.87 -11.19
N GLY A 113 -11.45 16.98 -10.04
CA GLY A 113 -11.99 17.79 -8.94
C GLY A 113 -11.04 18.00 -7.76
N ASP A 114 -11.57 18.67 -6.75
CA ASP A 114 -10.87 18.92 -5.49
C ASP A 114 -11.00 17.72 -4.55
N VAL A 115 -9.87 17.04 -4.37
CA VAL A 115 -9.76 15.85 -3.51
C VAL A 115 -9.98 16.18 -2.04
N VAL A 116 -9.49 17.33 -1.57
CA VAL A 116 -9.56 17.70 -0.15
C VAL A 116 -11.01 17.97 0.23
N ALA A 117 -11.72 18.74 -0.59
CA ALA A 117 -13.13 19.04 -0.38
C ALA A 117 -14.00 17.78 -0.43
N THR A 118 -13.73 16.88 -1.38
CA THR A 118 -14.51 15.64 -1.54
C THR A 118 -14.29 14.70 -0.34
N VAL A 119 -13.05 14.48 0.07
CA VAL A 119 -12.74 13.63 1.24
C VAL A 119 -13.35 14.20 2.52
N LYS A 120 -13.30 15.53 2.71
CA LYS A 120 -13.98 16.19 3.84
C LYS A 120 -15.49 16.02 3.79
N SER A 121 -16.10 16.16 2.61
CA SER A 121 -17.55 15.97 2.43
C SER A 121 -18.00 14.56 2.80
N VAL A 122 -17.24 13.53 2.40
CA VAL A 122 -17.56 12.13 2.72
C VAL A 122 -17.32 11.85 4.20
N ALA A 123 -16.30 12.46 4.81
CA ALA A 123 -15.99 12.33 6.23
C ALA A 123 -16.72 13.36 7.12
N GLU A 124 -17.99 13.64 6.83
CA GLU A 124 -18.88 14.50 7.63
C GLU A 124 -18.34 15.93 7.94
N GLY A 125 -17.47 16.44 7.09
CA GLY A 125 -16.86 17.78 7.20
C GLY A 125 -15.65 17.86 8.13
N LEU A 126 -15.32 16.80 8.88
CA LEU A 126 -14.17 16.78 9.79
C LEU A 126 -12.87 16.48 9.04
N GLY A 127 -12.90 15.54 8.10
CA GLY A 127 -11.71 15.03 7.40
C GLY A 127 -11.46 13.55 7.70
N ALA A 128 -10.50 12.94 7.00
CA ALA A 128 -10.19 11.53 7.23
C ALA A 128 -9.50 11.35 8.58
N HIS A 129 -9.75 10.23 9.25
CA HIS A 129 -9.15 9.92 10.55
C HIS A 129 -7.66 9.56 10.43
N ALA A 130 -7.24 9.16 9.23
CA ALA A 130 -5.86 8.94 8.88
C ALA A 130 -5.69 9.13 7.38
N ALA A 131 -4.60 9.80 6.98
CA ALA A 131 -4.17 9.91 5.59
C ALA A 131 -2.92 9.05 5.31
N THR A 132 -3.01 8.15 4.34
CA THR A 132 -1.89 7.34 3.86
C THR A 132 -1.46 7.78 2.47
N LEU A 133 -0.30 8.41 2.38
CA LEU A 133 0.35 8.76 1.12
C LEU A 133 1.08 7.55 0.53
N LEU A 134 0.68 7.14 -0.68
CA LEU A 134 1.33 6.07 -1.45
C LEU A 134 1.93 6.57 -2.78
N SER A 135 1.72 7.85 -3.10
CA SER A 135 2.38 8.50 -4.23
C SER A 135 3.72 9.12 -3.84
N VAL A 136 4.62 9.21 -4.81
CA VAL A 136 5.86 10.00 -4.73
C VAL A 136 5.70 11.39 -5.35
N SER A 137 4.51 11.73 -5.86
CA SER A 137 4.25 13.03 -6.46
C SER A 137 3.98 14.10 -5.41
N GLU A 138 4.43 15.32 -5.68
CA GLU A 138 4.33 16.46 -4.76
C GLU A 138 2.88 16.87 -4.49
N LYS A 139 2.04 16.94 -5.53
CA LYS A 139 0.63 17.34 -5.41
C LYS A 139 -0.17 16.44 -4.44
N PRO A 140 -0.19 15.09 -4.59
CA PRO A 140 -0.83 14.22 -3.61
C PRO A 140 -0.23 14.34 -2.20
N SER A 141 1.07 14.62 -2.07
CA SER A 141 1.70 14.79 -0.76
C SER A 141 1.19 16.02 -0.01
N GLN A 142 0.99 17.14 -0.71
CA GLN A 142 0.42 18.35 -0.11
C GLN A 142 -1.04 18.13 0.29
N GLN A 143 -1.82 17.51 -0.59
CA GLN A 143 -3.23 17.19 -0.33
C GLN A 143 -3.39 16.25 0.87
N ALA A 144 -2.51 15.28 1.04
CA ALA A 144 -2.54 14.37 2.19
C ALA A 144 -2.43 15.11 3.53
N ALA A 145 -1.63 16.18 3.60
CA ALA A 145 -1.49 16.99 4.80
C ALA A 145 -2.74 17.83 5.12
N GLU A 146 -3.56 18.16 4.11
CA GLU A 146 -4.77 18.96 4.27
C GLU A 146 -6.04 18.13 4.56
N ILE A 147 -5.96 16.83 4.31
CA ILE A 147 -7.05 15.85 4.46
C ILE A 147 -7.12 15.30 5.89
N ASP A 148 -5.98 15.19 6.56
CA ASP A 148 -5.88 14.66 7.92
C ASP A 148 -6.55 15.61 8.92
N ILE A 149 -7.28 15.05 9.87
CA ILE A 149 -7.76 15.81 11.04
C ILE A 149 -6.56 16.18 11.95
N PRO A 150 -6.50 17.41 12.49
CA PRO A 150 -5.48 17.78 13.47
C PRO A 150 -5.61 17.05 14.81
#